data_AF-A0A7H0H8F9-F1
#
_entry.id   AF-A0A7H0H8F9-F1
#
_cell.length_a   1.000
_cell.length_b   1.000
_cell.length_c   1.000
_cell.angle_alpha   90.00
_cell.angle_beta   90.00
_cell.angle_gamma   90.00
#
_symmetry.space_group_name_H-M   'P 1'
#
loop_
_entity.id
_entity.type
_entity.pdbx_description
1 polymer ?
#
loop_
_entity_poly.entity_id
_entity_poly.type
_entity_poly.pdbx_seq_one_letter_code
_entity_poly.pdbx_strand_id
1 'polypeptide(L)'
;MADAVTIPTKVDVDEFLLGITERRRDEAHRLIALMREISGLEPVMWGPSIIGFGSQHYRYDTGREGDMPILGFSPRKAQLTLYFDGWDHYSELLPRLGKHKLGVSCLYVNKLDDVDGAVLREMLEQCHARGVAASAAASTPAVGAAEAPATDHVAAYLAAVPPESLDKLDELRALASAAIPDGVETISYGIIGYRIGRKRAKAFVSGWRDHVAVYPLPADDALQAELAPYQRGKGTLWFPLDAPLPATSSRARSRPSHVPDGRTTSWCESRSPPRRGR
;
A
#
# COMPACT_ATOMS: atom_id res chain seq x y z
N MET A 1 -21.76 8.49 6.25
CA MET A 1 -21.08 7.28 5.71
C MET A 1 -20.42 7.73 4.42
N ALA A 2 -19.14 7.43 4.21
CA ALA A 2 -18.49 7.77 2.94
C ALA A 2 -18.68 6.57 2.02
N ASP A 3 -19.59 6.71 1.06
CA ASP A 3 -19.86 5.68 0.06
C ASP A 3 -18.57 5.32 -0.70
N ALA A 4 -18.44 4.06 -1.13
CA ALA A 4 -17.31 3.65 -1.94
C ALA A 4 -17.34 4.43 -3.27
N VAL A 5 -16.39 5.35 -3.46
CA VAL A 5 -16.33 6.25 -4.63
C VAL A 5 -15.95 5.51 -5.92
N THR A 6 -15.43 4.28 -5.81
CA THR A 6 -14.97 3.47 -6.93
C THR A 6 -15.93 2.32 -7.18
N ILE A 7 -17.06 2.61 -7.83
CA ILE A 7 -18.05 1.61 -8.28
C ILE A 7 -18.30 1.77 -9.78
N PRO A 8 -18.70 0.71 -10.51
CA PRO A 8 -19.11 0.85 -11.91
C PRO A 8 -20.26 1.85 -12.04
N THR A 9 -20.25 2.64 -13.10
CA THR A 9 -21.27 3.65 -13.38
C THR A 9 -21.91 3.39 -14.74
N LYS A 10 -23.01 4.09 -15.01
CA LYS A 10 -23.66 4.09 -16.33
C LYS A 10 -23.11 5.18 -17.27
N VAL A 11 -22.07 5.90 -16.85
CA VAL A 11 -21.44 6.94 -17.68
C VAL A 11 -20.75 6.27 -18.86
N ASP A 12 -21.04 6.75 -20.06
CA ASP A 12 -20.41 6.28 -21.27
C ASP A 12 -18.93 6.71 -21.34
N VAL A 13 -18.05 5.78 -21.74
CA VAL A 13 -16.62 6.04 -21.78
C VAL A 13 -16.29 7.06 -22.86
N ASP A 14 -16.92 6.99 -24.03
CA ASP A 14 -16.66 7.93 -25.13
C ASP A 14 -17.17 9.34 -24.77
N GLU A 15 -18.34 9.45 -24.12
CA GLU A 15 -18.84 10.71 -23.57
C GLU A 15 -17.85 11.32 -22.57
N PHE A 16 -17.31 10.52 -21.64
CA PHE A 16 -16.28 10.97 -20.71
C PHE A 16 -15.02 11.47 -21.44
N LEU A 17 -14.59 10.78 -22.49
CA LEU A 17 -13.42 11.13 -23.28
C LEU A 17 -13.60 12.43 -24.09
N LEU A 18 -14.83 12.79 -24.46
CA LEU A 18 -15.12 14.10 -25.07
C LEU A 18 -14.83 15.26 -24.09
N GLY A 19 -14.98 15.02 -22.79
CA GLY A 19 -14.77 16.02 -21.73
C GLY A 19 -13.30 16.28 -21.34
N ILE A 20 -12.34 15.52 -21.87
CA ILE A 20 -10.92 15.69 -21.56
C ILE A 20 -10.13 16.28 -22.74
N THR A 21 -8.91 16.76 -22.45
CA THR A 21 -8.02 17.36 -23.47
C THR A 21 -7.66 16.36 -24.55
N GLU A 22 -7.50 16.81 -25.80
CA GLU A 22 -7.11 16.01 -26.97
C GLU A 22 -5.97 15.04 -26.68
N ARG A 23 -4.82 15.52 -26.16
CA ARG A 23 -3.70 14.65 -25.79
C ARG A 23 -4.09 13.51 -24.84
N ARG A 24 -4.91 13.80 -23.81
CA ARG A 24 -5.35 12.77 -22.85
C ARG A 24 -6.36 11.81 -23.45
N ARG A 25 -7.17 12.28 -24.40
CA ARG A 25 -8.06 11.44 -25.19
C ARG A 25 -7.28 10.44 -26.05
N ASP A 26 -6.24 10.90 -26.75
CA ASP A 26 -5.39 10.03 -27.59
C ASP A 26 -4.63 8.99 -26.76
N GLU A 27 -4.08 9.41 -25.62
CA GLU A 27 -3.42 8.50 -24.67
C GLU A 27 -4.44 7.50 -24.07
N ALA A 28 -5.66 7.94 -23.76
CA ALA A 28 -6.70 7.06 -23.24
C ALA A 28 -7.17 6.04 -24.29
N HIS A 29 -7.35 6.43 -25.55
CA HIS A 29 -7.70 5.48 -26.62
C HIS A 29 -6.62 4.41 -26.82
N ARG A 30 -5.34 4.79 -26.74
CA ARG A 30 -4.21 3.83 -26.81
C ARG A 30 -4.24 2.85 -25.63
N LEU A 31 -4.47 3.33 -24.40
CA LEU A 31 -4.58 2.47 -23.22
C LEU A 31 -5.83 1.58 -23.25
N ILE A 32 -6.97 2.10 -23.72
CA ILE A 32 -8.20 1.33 -23.90
C ILE A 32 -7.97 0.19 -24.89
N ALA A 33 -7.36 0.47 -26.05
CA ALA A 33 -7.06 -0.54 -27.03
C ALA A 33 -6.15 -1.64 -26.45
N LEU A 34 -5.08 -1.26 -25.76
CA LEU A 34 -4.14 -2.19 -25.12
C LEU A 34 -4.83 -3.04 -24.05
N MET A 35 -5.57 -2.43 -23.12
CA MET A 35 -6.22 -3.16 -22.03
C MET A 35 -7.39 -4.02 -22.54
N ARG A 36 -8.11 -3.59 -23.59
CA ARG A 36 -9.12 -4.40 -24.28
C ARG A 36 -8.49 -5.64 -24.92
N GLU A 37 -7.33 -5.49 -25.56
CA GLU A 37 -6.60 -6.61 -26.16
C GLU A 37 -6.14 -7.62 -25.10
N ILE A 38 -5.59 -7.14 -23.97
CA ILE A 38 -5.11 -8.00 -22.88
C ILE A 38 -6.27 -8.72 -22.17
N SER A 39 -7.36 -8.00 -21.90
CA SER A 39 -8.47 -8.52 -21.08
C SER A 39 -9.56 -9.24 -21.86
N GLY A 40 -9.74 -8.90 -23.14
CA GLY A 40 -10.90 -9.30 -23.93
C GLY A 40 -12.22 -8.64 -23.51
N LEU A 41 -12.16 -7.60 -22.68
CA LEU A 41 -13.34 -6.94 -22.10
C LEU A 41 -13.50 -5.51 -22.61
N GLU A 42 -14.74 -5.00 -22.54
CA GLU A 42 -15.03 -3.59 -22.81
C GLU A 42 -14.76 -2.71 -21.57
N PRO A 43 -14.30 -1.45 -21.76
CA PRO A 43 -14.07 -0.53 -20.67
C PRO A 43 -15.39 -0.06 -20.04
N VAL A 44 -15.37 0.13 -18.73
CA VAL A 44 -16.47 0.71 -17.96
C VAL A 44 -15.95 1.89 -17.14
N MET A 45 -16.77 2.93 -16.96
CA MET A 45 -16.45 4.02 -16.04
C MET A 45 -16.66 3.58 -14.59
N TRP A 46 -15.62 3.69 -13.79
CA TRP A 46 -15.61 3.47 -12.35
C TRP A 46 -15.48 4.82 -11.61
N GLY A 47 -16.49 5.13 -10.81
CA GLY A 47 -16.61 6.42 -10.15
C GLY A 47 -16.50 7.58 -11.14
N PRO A 48 -15.88 8.71 -10.75
CA PRO A 48 -15.89 9.91 -11.58
C PRO A 48 -14.79 9.95 -12.66
N SER A 49 -13.81 9.04 -12.66
CA SER A 49 -12.59 9.25 -13.46
C SER A 49 -11.74 8.03 -13.79
N ILE A 50 -12.17 6.83 -13.41
CA ILE A 50 -11.41 5.61 -13.69
C ILE A 50 -12.09 4.90 -14.86
N ILE A 51 -11.30 4.52 -15.86
CA ILE A 51 -11.71 3.62 -16.94
C ILE A 51 -11.14 2.26 -16.56
N GLY A 52 -12.00 1.26 -16.41
CA GLY A 52 -11.63 -0.04 -15.86
C GLY A 52 -12.17 -1.21 -16.68
N PHE A 53 -11.49 -2.35 -16.57
CA PHE A 53 -11.79 -3.61 -17.25
C PHE A 53 -11.90 -4.74 -16.24
N GLY A 54 -12.97 -5.53 -16.35
CA GLY A 54 -13.29 -6.57 -15.40
C GLY A 54 -13.63 -6.04 -14.00
N SER A 55 -13.87 -6.95 -13.07
CA SER A 55 -14.13 -6.63 -11.67
C SER A 55 -13.54 -7.72 -10.79
N GLN A 56 -12.86 -7.32 -9.73
CA GLN A 56 -12.40 -8.19 -8.66
C GLN A 56 -12.90 -7.65 -7.32
N HIS A 57 -13.32 -8.56 -6.46
CA HIS A 57 -13.71 -8.22 -5.10
C HIS A 57 -12.46 -8.26 -4.21
N TYR A 58 -12.15 -7.16 -3.55
CA TYR A 58 -11.13 -7.13 -2.51
C TYR A 58 -11.82 -7.14 -1.15
N ARG A 59 -11.21 -7.85 -0.21
CA ARG A 59 -11.58 -7.79 1.19
C ARG A 59 -10.33 -7.51 2.00
N TYR A 60 -10.35 -6.39 2.72
CA TYR A 60 -9.34 -6.12 3.73
C TYR A 60 -9.70 -6.85 5.01
N ASP A 61 -8.66 -7.24 5.71
CA ASP A 61 -8.67 -7.72 7.07
C ASP A 61 -9.50 -6.89 8.05
N THR A 62 -9.55 -5.57 7.83
CA THR A 62 -10.38 -4.63 8.63
C THR A 62 -11.89 -4.80 8.44
N GLY A 63 -12.33 -5.82 7.69
CA GLY A 63 -13.72 -6.05 7.29
C GLY A 63 -14.19 -5.13 6.16
N ARG A 64 -13.35 -4.18 5.73
CA ARG A 64 -13.66 -3.33 4.58
C ARG A 64 -13.45 -4.12 3.30
N GLU A 65 -14.51 -4.29 2.55
CA GLU A 65 -14.47 -4.91 1.23
C GLU A 65 -15.08 -4.00 0.17
N GLY A 66 -14.94 -4.40 -1.08
CA GLY A 66 -15.52 -3.71 -2.21
C GLY A 66 -14.97 -4.24 -3.51
N ASP A 67 -15.45 -3.67 -4.60
CA ASP A 67 -15.04 -4.06 -5.93
C ASP A 67 -14.05 -3.05 -6.52
N MET A 68 -13.16 -3.54 -7.36
CA MET A 68 -12.28 -2.73 -8.18
C MET A 68 -12.12 -3.35 -9.56
N PRO A 69 -11.80 -2.56 -10.60
CA PRO A 69 -11.45 -3.14 -11.88
C PRO A 69 -10.15 -3.95 -11.77
N ILE A 70 -10.01 -4.99 -12.59
CA ILE A 70 -8.79 -5.80 -12.67
C ILE A 70 -7.67 -5.00 -13.32
N LEU A 71 -7.98 -4.37 -14.46
CA LEU A 71 -7.13 -3.35 -15.08
C LEU A 71 -7.84 -2.01 -15.04
N GLY A 72 -7.13 -0.93 -14.73
CA GLY A 72 -7.74 0.38 -14.83
C GLY A 72 -6.75 1.51 -14.87
N PHE A 73 -7.21 2.66 -15.37
CA PHE A 73 -6.44 3.88 -15.39
C PHE A 73 -7.33 5.13 -15.29
N SER A 74 -6.74 6.28 -15.00
CA SER A 74 -7.40 7.58 -14.93
C SER A 74 -6.62 8.60 -15.76
N PRO A 75 -7.19 9.13 -16.87
CA PRO A 75 -6.51 10.08 -17.75
C PRO A 75 -6.60 11.52 -17.22
N ARG A 76 -5.98 11.77 -16.06
CA ARG A 76 -6.08 13.07 -15.39
C ARG A 76 -5.28 14.14 -16.11
N LYS A 77 -5.72 15.40 -16.03
CA LYS A 77 -5.06 16.56 -16.66
C LYS A 77 -3.55 16.61 -16.37
N ALA A 78 -3.16 16.46 -15.09
CA ALA A 78 -1.75 16.54 -14.69
C ALA A 78 -0.89 15.35 -15.16
N GLN A 79 -1.41 14.12 -15.05
CA GLN A 79 -0.68 12.89 -15.37
C GLN A 79 -1.66 11.72 -15.58
N LEU A 80 -1.25 10.72 -16.36
CA LEU A 80 -1.92 9.42 -16.40
C LEU A 80 -1.66 8.68 -15.09
N THR A 81 -2.69 8.06 -14.54
CA THR A 81 -2.56 7.13 -13.40
C THR A 81 -3.02 5.76 -13.85
N LEU A 82 -2.16 4.75 -13.79
CA LEU A 82 -2.53 3.35 -14.00
C LEU A 82 -2.55 2.63 -12.65
N TYR A 83 -3.51 1.75 -12.45
CA TYR A 83 -3.70 1.01 -11.21
C TYR A 83 -3.21 -0.43 -11.39
N PHE A 84 -2.38 -0.88 -10.47
CA PHE A 84 -1.79 -2.21 -10.42
C PHE A 84 -2.13 -2.89 -9.09
N ASP A 85 -1.79 -4.16 -8.97
CA ASP A 85 -1.98 -5.00 -7.79
C ASP A 85 -0.87 -4.88 -6.75
N GLY A 86 0.07 -3.95 -6.92
CA GLY A 86 1.26 -3.76 -6.08
C GLY A 86 2.53 -3.73 -6.93
N TRP A 87 3.71 -3.83 -6.31
CA TRP A 87 5.00 -3.74 -7.01
C TRP A 87 5.84 -5.02 -6.96
N ASP A 88 5.38 -6.05 -6.24
CA ASP A 88 6.17 -7.26 -5.90
C ASP A 88 6.61 -8.04 -7.14
N HIS A 89 5.80 -7.94 -8.20
CA HIS A 89 5.95 -8.72 -9.41
C HIS A 89 6.64 -7.95 -10.54
N TYR A 90 7.02 -6.69 -10.31
CA TYR A 90 7.47 -5.79 -11.37
C TYR A 90 8.88 -5.23 -11.15
N SER A 91 9.60 -5.69 -10.14
CA SER A 91 10.94 -5.17 -9.80
C SER A 91 11.93 -5.22 -10.97
N GLU A 92 11.85 -6.24 -11.83
CA GLU A 92 12.70 -6.37 -13.02
C GLU A 92 12.23 -5.53 -14.23
N LEU A 93 10.94 -5.18 -14.26
CA LEU A 93 10.33 -4.43 -15.36
C LEU A 93 10.40 -2.92 -15.14
N LEU A 94 10.24 -2.47 -13.89
CA LEU A 94 10.25 -1.06 -13.52
C LEU A 94 11.51 -0.30 -14.00
N PRO A 95 12.75 -0.84 -13.87
CA PRO A 95 13.94 -0.17 -14.38
C PRO A 95 13.95 0.02 -15.91
N ARG A 96 13.24 -0.85 -16.65
CA ARG A 96 13.15 -0.84 -18.11
C ARG A 96 11.99 0.01 -18.61
N LEU A 97 11.04 0.35 -17.75
CA LEU A 97 9.79 1.00 -18.13
C LEU A 97 9.98 2.43 -18.63
N GLY A 98 11.00 3.15 -18.21
CA GLY A 98 11.20 4.56 -18.58
C GLY A 98 10.78 5.53 -17.47
N LYS A 99 10.38 6.76 -17.81
CA LYS A 99 10.14 7.83 -16.84
C LYS A 99 8.75 7.72 -16.19
N HIS A 100 8.73 7.31 -14.94
CA HIS A 100 7.49 7.12 -14.18
C HIS A 100 7.67 7.52 -12.70
N LYS A 101 6.56 7.53 -11.96
CA LYS A 101 6.56 7.62 -10.49
C LYS A 101 5.62 6.57 -9.91
N LEU A 102 5.97 6.02 -8.76
CA LEU A 102 5.15 5.03 -8.07
C LEU A 102 4.41 5.64 -6.87
N GLY A 103 3.21 5.13 -6.61
CA GLY A 103 2.47 5.21 -5.35
C GLY A 103 2.41 3.84 -4.67
N VAL A 104 1.38 3.57 -3.88
CA VAL A 104 1.19 2.25 -3.24
C VAL A 104 0.86 1.17 -4.28
N SER A 105 -0.10 1.48 -5.15
CA SER A 105 -0.57 0.61 -6.24
C SER A 105 -0.81 1.39 -7.54
N CYS A 106 -0.29 2.61 -7.61
CA CYS A 106 -0.51 3.54 -8.71
C CYS A 106 0.79 3.84 -9.46
N LEU A 107 0.79 3.63 -10.77
CA LEU A 107 1.84 4.09 -11.67
C LEU A 107 1.44 5.44 -12.25
N TYR A 108 2.27 6.46 -12.06
CA TYR A 108 2.05 7.80 -12.60
C TYR A 108 3.00 8.09 -13.76
N VAL A 109 2.43 8.53 -14.89
CA VAL A 109 3.18 8.86 -16.10
C VAL A 109 2.72 10.21 -16.65
N ASN A 110 3.64 11.12 -17.03
CA ASN A 110 3.23 12.46 -17.49
C ASN A 110 2.63 12.43 -18.90
N LYS A 111 3.23 11.68 -19.83
CA LYS A 111 2.69 11.30 -21.16
C LYS A 111 2.92 9.82 -21.37
N LEU A 112 2.06 9.16 -22.13
CA LEU A 112 2.24 7.73 -22.41
C LEU A 112 3.60 7.42 -23.04
N ASP A 113 4.14 8.31 -23.87
CA ASP A 113 5.44 8.12 -24.53
C ASP A 113 6.66 8.29 -23.58
N ASP A 114 6.45 8.65 -22.31
CA ASP A 114 7.52 8.62 -21.30
C ASP A 114 7.89 7.19 -20.89
N VAL A 115 7.07 6.19 -21.25
CA VAL A 115 7.29 4.79 -20.91
C VAL A 115 7.39 3.89 -22.15
N ASP A 116 8.15 2.80 -22.02
CA ASP A 116 8.25 1.75 -23.02
C ASP A 116 6.94 0.97 -23.10
N GLY A 117 6.31 0.98 -24.27
CA GLY A 117 5.01 0.35 -24.50
C GLY A 117 5.04 -1.18 -24.39
N ALA A 118 6.16 -1.83 -24.71
CA ALA A 118 6.28 -3.28 -24.60
C ALA A 118 6.43 -3.70 -23.14
N VAL A 119 7.23 -2.97 -22.35
CA VAL A 119 7.36 -3.21 -20.91
C VAL A 119 6.03 -2.93 -20.20
N LEU A 120 5.35 -1.84 -20.56
CA LEU A 120 4.03 -1.54 -19.98
C LEU A 120 3.00 -2.64 -20.27
N ARG A 121 2.98 -3.18 -21.51
CA ARG A 121 2.13 -4.30 -21.88
C ARG A 121 2.42 -5.52 -20.99
N GLU A 122 3.67 -5.90 -20.86
CA GLU A 122 4.08 -7.05 -20.04
C GLU A 122 3.61 -6.89 -18.58
N MET A 123 3.75 -5.70 -18.01
CA MET A 123 3.23 -5.40 -16.67
C MET A 123 1.71 -5.55 -16.58
N LEU A 124 0.97 -5.04 -17.58
CA LEU A 124 -0.50 -5.12 -17.59
C LEU A 124 -1.00 -6.56 -17.81
N GLU A 125 -0.32 -7.37 -18.62
CA GLU A 125 -0.63 -8.79 -18.80
C GLU A 125 -0.46 -9.57 -17.50
N GLN A 126 0.66 -9.33 -16.81
CA GLN A 126 0.92 -9.90 -15.49
C GLN A 126 -0.12 -9.48 -14.44
N CYS A 127 -0.48 -8.18 -14.42
CA CYS A 127 -1.54 -7.65 -13.55
C CYS A 127 -2.88 -8.34 -13.81
N HIS A 128 -3.26 -8.46 -15.08
CA HIS A 128 -4.52 -9.06 -15.50
C HIS A 128 -4.60 -10.53 -15.07
N ALA A 129 -3.56 -11.31 -15.39
CA ALA A 129 -3.51 -12.74 -15.05
C ALA A 129 -3.69 -12.98 -13.55
N ARG A 130 -3.06 -12.17 -12.70
CA ARG A 130 -3.20 -12.29 -11.25
C ARG A 130 -4.56 -11.82 -10.74
N GLY A 131 -5.12 -10.73 -11.27
CA GLY A 131 -6.46 -10.29 -10.90
C GLY A 131 -7.54 -11.31 -11.27
N VAL A 132 -7.41 -11.98 -12.43
CA VAL A 132 -8.28 -13.09 -12.82
C VAL A 132 -8.12 -14.27 -11.87
N ALA A 133 -6.90 -14.67 -11.53
CA ALA A 133 -6.64 -15.76 -10.60
C ALA A 133 -7.20 -15.47 -9.19
N ALA A 134 -7.02 -14.25 -8.69
CA ALA A 134 -7.55 -13.82 -7.39
C ALA A 134 -9.08 -13.81 -7.39
N SER A 135 -9.72 -13.32 -8.46
CA SER A 135 -11.17 -13.34 -8.62
C SER A 135 -11.74 -14.76 -8.68
N ALA A 136 -11.07 -15.68 -9.37
CA ALA A 136 -11.45 -17.08 -9.43
C ALA A 136 -11.31 -17.78 -8.05
N ALA A 137 -10.23 -17.50 -7.31
CA ALA A 137 -10.02 -18.03 -5.97
C ALA A 137 -11.09 -17.53 -4.97
N ALA A 138 -11.49 -16.25 -5.06
CA ALA A 138 -12.55 -15.67 -4.23
C ALA A 138 -13.96 -16.17 -4.56
N SER A 139 -14.17 -16.71 -5.77
CA SER A 139 -15.46 -17.27 -6.23
C SER A 139 -15.70 -18.72 -5.79
N THR A 140 -14.72 -19.35 -5.12
CA THR A 140 -14.87 -20.67 -4.49
C THR A 140 -15.44 -20.47 -3.07
N PRO A 141 -16.55 -21.13 -2.67
CA PRO A 141 -17.19 -20.83 -1.40
C PRO A 141 -16.33 -21.35 -0.23
N ALA A 142 -15.57 -20.45 0.39
CA ALA A 142 -14.98 -20.67 1.70
C ALA A 142 -16.07 -20.46 2.76
N VAL A 143 -16.55 -21.56 3.32
CA VAL A 143 -17.44 -21.58 4.49
C VAL A 143 -16.71 -20.92 5.67
N GLY A 144 -17.23 -19.79 6.12
CA GLY A 144 -17.07 -19.24 7.47
C GLY A 144 -15.68 -18.71 7.82
N ALA A 145 -15.56 -17.39 7.96
CA ALA A 145 -14.49 -16.80 8.76
C ALA A 145 -15.04 -15.64 9.59
N ALA A 146 -15.13 -15.91 10.89
CA ALA A 146 -15.42 -14.97 11.95
C ALA A 146 -14.25 -14.00 12.15
N GLU A 147 -14.59 -12.81 12.62
CA GLU A 147 -13.75 -11.63 12.89
C GLU A 147 -12.63 -11.91 13.91
N ALA A 148 -11.38 -11.63 13.55
CA ALA A 148 -10.20 -11.73 14.42
C ALA A 148 -9.54 -10.34 14.62
N PRO A 149 -8.89 -10.07 15.76
CA PRO A 149 -8.34 -8.75 16.07
C PRO A 149 -7.17 -8.35 15.15
N ALA A 150 -6.94 -7.03 14.99
CA ALA A 150 -5.91 -6.44 14.13
C ALA A 150 -4.47 -6.99 14.34
N THR A 151 -4.17 -7.53 15.52
CA THR A 151 -2.90 -8.21 15.82
C THR A 151 -2.68 -9.45 14.94
N ASP A 152 -3.74 -10.21 14.66
CA ASP A 152 -3.68 -11.44 13.87
C ASP A 152 -3.43 -11.13 12.38
N HIS A 153 -3.88 -9.97 11.91
CA HIS A 153 -3.70 -9.52 10.53
C HIS A 153 -2.31 -8.96 10.24
N VAL A 154 -1.72 -8.24 11.19
CA VAL A 154 -0.31 -7.83 11.07
C VAL A 154 0.60 -9.06 11.12
N ALA A 155 0.31 -10.03 12.00
CA ALA A 155 1.04 -11.29 12.03
C ALA A 155 0.94 -12.07 10.72
N ALA A 156 -0.26 -12.14 10.11
CA ALA A 156 -0.46 -12.75 8.80
C ALA A 156 0.32 -12.04 7.68
N TYR A 157 0.33 -10.69 7.69
CA TYR A 157 1.15 -9.91 6.76
C TYR A 157 2.64 -10.24 6.92
N LEU A 158 3.17 -10.23 8.15
CA LEU A 158 4.57 -10.55 8.42
C LEU A 158 4.93 -11.99 7.99
N ALA A 159 4.00 -12.94 8.12
CA ALA A 159 4.23 -14.30 7.64
C ALA A 159 4.32 -14.40 6.10
N ALA A 160 3.74 -13.45 5.37
CA ALA A 160 3.76 -13.39 3.91
C ALA A 160 4.92 -12.54 3.35
N VAL A 161 5.53 -11.68 4.16
CA VAL A 161 6.68 -10.85 3.78
C VAL A 161 7.91 -11.74 3.53
N PRO A 162 8.76 -11.45 2.53
CA PRO A 162 10.01 -12.17 2.33
C PRO A 162 10.85 -12.22 3.61
N PRO A 163 11.34 -13.40 4.03
CA PRO A 163 12.06 -13.55 5.30
C PRO A 163 13.31 -12.67 5.37
N GLU A 164 13.93 -12.40 4.23
CA GLU A 164 15.12 -11.55 4.07
C GLU A 164 14.88 -10.10 4.54
N SER A 165 13.65 -9.59 4.45
CA SER A 165 13.33 -8.21 4.85
C SER A 165 12.66 -8.08 6.19
N LEU A 166 12.35 -9.18 6.90
CA LEU A 166 11.65 -9.13 8.19
C LEU A 166 12.41 -8.32 9.23
N ASP A 167 13.71 -8.57 9.40
CA ASP A 167 14.53 -7.83 10.39
C ASP A 167 14.53 -6.33 10.09
N LYS A 168 14.64 -5.97 8.81
CA LYS A 168 14.66 -4.57 8.37
C LYS A 168 13.29 -3.92 8.49
N LEU A 169 12.24 -4.67 8.22
CA LEU A 169 10.86 -4.23 8.33
C LEU A 169 10.49 -4.01 9.80
N ASP A 170 10.93 -4.89 10.70
CA ASP A 170 10.72 -4.73 12.14
C ASP A 170 11.49 -3.52 12.69
N GLU A 171 12.72 -3.27 12.22
CA GLU A 171 13.40 -2.03 12.53
C GLU A 171 12.58 -0.83 12.05
N LEU A 172 12.11 -0.84 10.80
CA LEU A 172 11.30 0.23 10.25
C LEU A 172 9.97 0.45 10.99
N ARG A 173 9.30 -0.62 11.41
CA ARG A 173 8.07 -0.58 12.21
C ARG A 173 8.30 0.03 13.58
N ALA A 174 9.41 -0.30 14.23
CA ALA A 174 9.79 0.32 15.50
C ALA A 174 9.97 1.83 15.35
N LEU A 175 10.58 2.27 14.24
CA LEU A 175 10.77 3.69 13.93
C LEU A 175 9.45 4.40 13.62
N ALA A 176 8.59 3.79 12.82
CA ALA A 176 7.28 4.33 12.50
C ALA A 176 6.39 4.44 13.75
N SER A 177 6.44 3.45 14.64
CA SER A 177 5.74 3.48 15.93
C SER A 177 6.28 4.57 16.86
N ALA A 178 7.60 4.79 16.89
CA ALA A 178 8.21 5.87 17.67
C ALA A 178 7.85 7.26 17.11
N ALA A 179 7.78 7.40 15.79
CA ALA A 179 7.39 8.64 15.13
C ALA A 179 5.88 8.95 15.26
N ILE A 180 5.05 7.91 15.43
CA ILE A 180 3.59 8.00 15.54
C ILE A 180 3.14 7.22 16.77
N PRO A 181 3.42 7.71 18.00
CA PRO A 181 3.15 6.96 19.23
C PRO A 181 1.64 6.70 19.47
N ASP A 182 0.77 7.57 18.96
CA ASP A 182 -0.69 7.39 18.98
C ASP A 182 -1.22 6.57 17.79
N GLY A 183 -0.32 6.03 16.96
CA GLY A 183 -0.63 5.27 15.76
C GLY A 183 -0.90 3.81 16.09
N VAL A 184 -2.08 3.32 15.71
CA VAL A 184 -2.41 1.90 15.77
C VAL A 184 -2.05 1.25 14.43
N GLU A 185 -1.30 0.16 14.47
CA GLU A 185 -1.00 -0.65 13.29
C GLU A 185 -2.31 -1.26 12.73
N THR A 186 -2.46 -1.16 11.41
CA THR A 186 -3.62 -1.67 10.68
C THR A 186 -3.15 -2.14 9.32
N ILE A 187 -3.80 -3.14 8.72
CA ILE A 187 -3.54 -3.49 7.33
C ILE A 187 -4.45 -2.64 6.42
N SER A 188 -3.85 -1.97 5.44
CA SER A 188 -4.55 -1.20 4.41
C SER A 188 -3.73 -1.20 3.14
N TYR A 189 -4.41 -1.43 2.00
CA TYR A 189 -3.74 -1.64 0.70
C TYR A 189 -2.75 -2.81 0.71
N GLY A 190 -3.02 -3.84 1.52
CA GLY A 190 -2.16 -5.03 1.65
C GLY A 190 -0.85 -4.80 2.38
N ILE A 191 -0.66 -3.64 3.02
CA ILE A 191 0.57 -3.29 3.77
C ILE A 191 0.25 -2.71 5.15
N ILE A 192 1.26 -2.60 6.01
CA ILE A 192 1.10 -2.06 7.36
C ILE A 192 0.92 -0.54 7.26
N GLY A 193 -0.14 -0.02 7.86
CA GLY A 193 -0.43 1.40 8.01
C GLY A 193 -0.54 1.80 9.49
N TYR A 194 -0.16 3.04 9.79
CA TYR A 194 -0.25 3.63 11.13
C TYR A 194 -1.41 4.64 11.19
N ARG A 195 -2.45 4.30 11.95
CA ARG A 195 -3.71 5.07 12.00
C ARG A 195 -3.92 5.74 13.35
N ILE A 196 -4.22 7.03 13.33
CA ILE A 196 -4.56 7.81 14.53
C ILE A 196 -6.08 8.01 14.59
N GLY A 197 -6.73 7.38 15.57
CA GLY A 197 -8.19 7.46 15.75
C GLY A 197 -8.98 6.97 14.53
N ARG A 198 -10.09 7.63 14.18
CA ARG A 198 -10.89 7.30 12.97
C ARG A 198 -10.40 7.97 11.68
N LYS A 199 -9.24 8.62 11.69
CA LYS A 199 -8.68 9.30 10.51
C LYS A 199 -7.96 8.28 9.59
N ARG A 200 -7.64 8.70 8.37
CA ARG A 200 -6.80 7.88 7.46
C ARG A 200 -5.42 7.61 8.07
N ALA A 201 -4.83 6.47 7.73
CA ALA A 201 -3.45 6.16 8.10
C ALA A 201 -2.49 7.26 7.62
N LYS A 202 -1.50 7.56 8.46
CA LYS A 202 -0.56 8.67 8.31
C LYS A 202 0.76 8.26 7.69
N ALA A 203 1.16 7.02 7.96
CA ALA A 203 2.30 6.37 7.33
C ALA A 203 1.91 4.92 7.00
N PHE A 204 2.60 4.35 6.04
CA PHE A 204 2.54 2.96 5.64
C PHE A 204 3.97 2.45 5.49
N VAL A 205 4.19 1.21 5.88
CA VAL A 205 5.45 0.50 5.77
C VAL A 205 5.23 -0.85 5.11
N SER A 206 6.17 -1.28 4.29
CA SER A 206 6.10 -2.61 3.66
C SER A 206 7.48 -3.24 3.49
N GLY A 207 7.55 -4.57 3.57
CA GLY A 207 8.76 -5.35 3.33
C GLY A 207 8.73 -6.02 1.96
N TRP A 208 9.84 -5.93 1.23
CA TRP A 208 10.05 -6.49 -0.11
C TRP A 208 11.29 -7.38 -0.13
N ARG A 209 11.60 -8.06 -1.23
CA ARG A 209 12.77 -8.99 -1.27
C ARG A 209 14.12 -8.30 -1.12
N ASP A 210 14.24 -7.08 -1.65
CA ASP A 210 15.50 -6.34 -1.78
C ASP A 210 15.50 -5.01 -1.02
N HIS A 211 14.35 -4.59 -0.50
CA HIS A 211 14.21 -3.34 0.25
C HIS A 211 13.03 -3.37 1.23
N VAL A 212 12.97 -2.39 2.12
CA VAL A 212 11.75 -1.99 2.85
C VAL A 212 11.31 -0.61 2.38
N ALA A 213 10.01 -0.34 2.40
CA ALA A 213 9.48 0.91 1.87
C ALA A 213 8.62 1.68 2.89
N VAL A 214 8.62 3.01 2.76
CA VAL A 214 7.79 3.93 3.55
C VAL A 214 6.98 4.83 2.62
N TYR A 215 5.73 5.08 3.01
CA TYR A 215 4.80 5.97 2.33
C TYR A 215 3.95 6.77 3.33
N PRO A 216 3.58 8.03 3.08
CA PRO A 216 4.19 8.95 2.13
C PRO A 216 5.58 9.42 2.61
N LEU A 217 6.21 10.33 1.86
CA LEU A 217 7.35 11.08 2.39
C LEU A 217 6.93 11.85 3.65
N PRO A 218 7.83 11.97 4.65
CA PRO A 218 7.57 12.84 5.80
C PRO A 218 7.42 14.29 5.35
N ALA A 219 6.54 15.05 6.02
CA ALA A 219 6.27 16.44 5.67
C ALA A 219 7.42 17.40 6.02
N ASP A 220 8.42 16.94 6.78
CA ASP A 220 9.55 17.74 7.23
C ASP A 220 10.63 17.85 6.14
N ASP A 221 10.98 19.08 5.74
CA ASP A 221 11.91 19.34 4.63
C ASP A 221 13.34 18.91 4.92
N ALA A 222 13.80 19.02 6.19
CA ALA A 222 15.14 18.59 6.58
C ALA A 222 15.27 17.06 6.51
N LEU A 223 14.25 16.35 6.96
CA LEU A 223 14.15 14.91 6.86
C LEU A 223 13.99 14.44 5.40
N GLN A 224 13.26 15.18 4.56
CA GLN A 224 13.20 14.88 3.12
C GLN A 224 14.58 15.03 2.45
N ALA A 225 15.36 16.04 2.81
CA ALA A 225 16.71 16.22 2.28
C ALA A 225 17.65 15.07 2.65
N GLU A 226 17.57 14.58 3.89
CA GLU A 226 18.34 13.42 4.35
C GLU A 226 17.91 12.13 3.64
N LEU A 227 16.60 11.98 3.37
CA LEU A 227 16.01 10.79 2.76
C LEU A 227 16.03 10.81 1.22
N ALA A 228 16.49 11.90 0.60
CA ALA A 228 16.57 12.05 -0.84
C ALA A 228 17.29 10.88 -1.57
N PRO A 229 18.38 10.28 -1.03
CA PRO A 229 19.02 9.14 -1.68
C PRO A 229 18.12 7.89 -1.77
N TYR A 230 17.18 7.75 -0.84
CA TYR A 230 16.25 6.62 -0.75
C TYR A 230 14.94 6.88 -1.50
N GLN A 231 14.73 8.10 -2.00
CA GLN A 231 13.50 8.45 -2.72
C GLN A 231 13.42 7.74 -4.08
N ARG A 232 12.28 7.09 -4.33
CA ARG A 232 11.96 6.41 -5.61
C ARG A 232 10.66 6.91 -6.23
N GLY A 233 9.96 7.84 -5.57
CA GLY A 233 8.73 8.46 -6.06
C GLY A 233 8.33 9.70 -5.24
N LYS A 234 7.23 10.38 -5.61
CA LYS A 234 6.78 11.60 -4.90
C LYS A 234 6.38 11.35 -3.44
N GLY A 235 6.10 10.10 -3.09
CA GLY A 235 5.69 9.68 -1.75
C GLY A 235 6.30 8.35 -1.33
N THR A 236 7.44 7.95 -1.91
CA THR A 236 7.99 6.60 -1.72
C THR A 236 9.47 6.67 -1.41
N LEU A 237 9.84 6.04 -0.30
CA LEU A 237 11.21 5.81 0.13
C LEU A 237 11.48 4.32 0.12
N TRP A 238 12.56 3.89 -0.53
CA TRP A 238 13.05 2.51 -0.51
C TRP A 238 14.38 2.47 0.21
N PHE A 239 14.44 1.63 1.25
CA PHE A 239 15.64 1.37 2.01
C PHE A 239 16.15 -0.03 1.65
N PRO A 240 17.31 -0.13 0.99
CA PRO A 240 17.95 -1.41 0.71
C PRO A 240 18.16 -2.22 2.00
N LEU A 241 18.09 -3.55 1.91
CA LEU A 241 18.27 -4.41 3.09
C LEU A 241 19.71 -4.35 3.65
N ASP A 242 20.69 -4.15 2.77
CA ASP A 242 22.13 -4.09 3.05
C ASP A 242 22.62 -2.73 3.58
N ALA A 243 21.84 -1.66 3.40
CA ALA A 243 22.18 -0.32 3.87
C ALA A 243 21.50 -0.03 5.22
N PRO A 244 22.18 0.54 6.23
CA PRO A 244 21.56 0.89 7.51
C PRO A 244 20.41 1.89 7.31
N LEU A 245 19.33 1.76 8.09
CA LEU A 245 18.30 2.80 8.13
C LEU A 245 18.93 4.10 8.69
N PRO A 246 18.58 5.28 8.14
CA PRO A 246 19.19 6.55 8.53
C PRO A 246 19.10 6.83 10.04
N ALA A 247 20.15 7.42 10.61
CA ALA A 247 20.37 7.48 12.05
C ALA A 247 19.42 8.44 12.81
N THR A 248 18.68 9.32 12.15
CA THR A 248 17.64 10.15 12.79
C THR A 248 16.50 9.32 13.38
N SER A 249 16.45 8.04 13.06
CA SER A 249 15.56 7.03 13.64
C SER A 249 16.02 6.51 15.02
N SER A 250 17.28 6.72 15.42
CA SER A 250 17.86 6.06 16.61
C SER A 250 17.61 6.76 17.95
N ARG A 251 16.71 7.75 18.04
CA ARG A 251 16.45 8.45 19.32
C ARG A 251 15.72 7.60 20.37
N ALA A 252 15.37 6.36 20.05
CA ALA A 252 14.59 5.46 20.92
C ALA A 252 15.31 4.16 21.32
N ARG A 253 16.63 4.01 21.12
CA ARG A 253 17.37 2.86 21.67
C ARG A 253 18.01 3.19 23.02
N SER A 254 17.19 3.09 24.06
CA SER A 254 17.65 2.69 25.40
C SER A 254 16.74 1.57 25.91
N ARG A 255 17.07 0.32 25.58
CA ARG A 255 16.57 -0.87 26.31
C ARG A 255 17.45 -1.08 27.54
N PRO A 256 16.89 -1.24 28.76
CA PRO A 256 17.53 -2.07 29.76
C PRO A 256 17.27 -3.53 29.39
N SER A 257 18.37 -4.27 29.23
CA SER A 257 18.40 -5.73 29.14
C SER A 257 18.10 -6.36 30.49
N HIS A 258 17.01 -7.10 30.65
CA HIS A 258 16.95 -8.23 31.59
C HIS A 258 15.74 -9.16 31.35
N VAL A 259 16.01 -10.47 31.25
CA VAL A 259 15.08 -11.61 31.35
C VAL A 259 15.93 -12.77 31.92
N PRO A 260 15.41 -13.75 32.67
CA PRO A 260 14.44 -13.72 33.78
C PRO A 260 14.96 -14.52 35.01
N ASP A 261 14.28 -14.46 36.17
CA ASP A 261 14.05 -15.68 36.97
C ASP A 261 12.79 -15.50 37.84
N GLY A 262 12.06 -16.59 37.98
CA GLY A 262 10.74 -16.67 38.56
C GLY A 262 10.69 -16.47 40.07
N ARG A 263 9.53 -16.00 40.51
CA ARG A 263 8.65 -16.76 41.41
C ARG A 263 7.35 -15.98 41.64
N THR A 264 6.26 -16.72 41.51
CA THR A 264 4.95 -16.49 42.14
C THR A 264 5.05 -15.90 43.54
N THR A 265 4.23 -14.89 43.84
CA THR A 265 3.21 -14.95 44.92
C THR A 265 2.37 -13.66 45.02
N SER A 266 1.05 -13.86 44.98
CA SER A 266 -0.02 -13.21 45.75
C SER A 266 0.20 -11.80 46.32
N TRP A 267 -0.61 -10.85 45.86
CA TRP A 267 -0.94 -9.63 46.60
C TRP A 267 -2.27 -9.83 47.34
N CYS A 268 -2.21 -10.06 48.65
CA CYS A 268 -3.33 -9.88 49.57
C CYS A 268 -2.83 -9.37 50.93
N GLU A 269 -3.49 -8.32 51.41
CA GLU A 269 -3.65 -7.89 52.80
C GLU A 269 -2.49 -7.32 53.64
N SER A 270 -2.68 -6.03 53.94
CA SER A 270 -2.73 -5.45 55.29
C SER A 270 -1.44 -5.35 56.13
N ARG A 271 -1.09 -4.11 56.49
CA ARG A 271 -0.97 -3.64 57.89
C ARG A 271 -0.38 -2.22 57.94
N SER A 272 -1.19 -1.27 58.42
CA SER A 272 -0.75 -0.06 59.14
C SER A 272 -0.30 -0.43 60.57
N PRO A 273 0.21 0.49 61.43
CA PRO A 273 1.08 1.67 61.27
C PRO A 273 2.28 1.60 62.28
N PRO A 274 2.99 2.70 62.64
CA PRO A 274 2.48 3.62 63.68
C PRO A 274 2.74 5.12 63.45
N ARG A 275 1.93 5.92 64.15
CA ARG A 275 2.01 7.38 64.32
C ARG A 275 3.19 7.82 65.21
N ARG A 276 3.61 9.08 65.00
CA ARG A 276 4.06 10.17 65.92
C ARG A 276 5.25 10.88 65.27
N GLY A 277 5.36 12.20 65.16
CA GLY A 277 4.53 13.32 65.58
C GLY A 277 5.40 14.58 65.56
N ARG A 278 4.85 15.70 65.07
CA ARG A 278 4.92 17.06 65.64
C ARG A 278 4.04 17.96 64.80
#